data_AF-A0A7J8N7M1-F1
#
_entry.id   AF-A0A7J8N7M1-F1
#
_cell.length_a   1.000
_cell.length_b   1.000
_cell.length_c   1.000
_cell.angle_alpha   90.00
_cell.angle_beta   90.00
_cell.angle_gamma   90.00
#
_symmetry.space_group_name_H-M   'P 1'
#
loop_
_entity.id
_entity.type
_entity.pdbx_description
1 polymer ?
#
loop_
_entity_poly.entity_id
_entity_poly.type
_entity_poly.pdbx_seq_one_letter_code
_entity_poly.pdbx_strand_id
1 'polypeptide(L)' 'MDSLHIRPRPPAHIPVPDQFKMFDHVEALYKGGWWKGVIAEVLPDDPKYLVFLANHEKLECKHSDLRPRQGRTLMEN' A
#
# COMPACT_ATOMS: atom_id res chain seq x y z
N MET A 1 16.47 18.94 13.74
CA MET A 1 16.64 17.85 12.76
C MET A 1 15.54 16.80 13.00
N ASP A 2 14.30 17.26 12.89
CA ASP A 2 13.14 16.61 12.27
C ASP A 2 13.24 15.11 11.98
N SER A 3 13.09 14.30 13.05
CA SER A 3 12.90 12.84 12.98
C SER A 3 11.51 12.43 12.43
N LEU A 4 10.81 13.31 11.72
CA LEU A 4 9.42 13.12 11.25
C LEU A 4 9.32 12.33 9.93
N HIS A 5 10.44 11.91 9.35
CA HIS A 5 10.46 11.17 8.08
C HIS A 5 10.57 9.65 8.24
N ILE A 6 10.71 9.15 9.47
CA ILE A 6 10.65 7.71 9.73
C ILE A 6 9.17 7.36 9.85
N ARG A 7 8.62 6.68 8.82
CA ARG A 7 7.25 6.14 8.94
C ARG A 7 7.26 5.20 10.16
N PRO A 8 6.45 5.47 11.20
CA PRO A 8 6.34 4.55 12.32
C PRO A 8 5.99 3.17 11.76
N ARG A 9 6.56 2.13 12.37
CA ARG A 9 6.22 0.76 11.99
C ARG A 9 4.70 0.65 11.99
N PRO A 10 4.09 0.12 10.91
CA PRO A 10 2.66 -0.04 10.86
C PRO A 10 2.19 -0.77 12.13
N PRO A 11 1.09 -0.35 12.79
CA PRO A 11 0.51 -1.11 13.88
C PRO A 11 0.35 -2.55 13.38
N ALA A 12 0.80 -3.52 14.19
CA ALA A 12 0.79 -4.94 13.83
C ALA A 12 -0.61 -5.47 13.51
N HIS A 13 -1.66 -4.68 13.81
CA HIS A 13 -3.06 -5.04 13.72
C HIS A 13 -3.79 -4.44 12.52
N ILE A 14 -3.13 -3.79 11.56
CA ILE A 14 -3.87 -3.36 10.35
C ILE A 14 -4.21 -4.63 9.57
N PRO A 15 -5.49 -5.02 9.47
CA PRO A 15 -5.87 -6.20 8.72
C PRO A 15 -5.51 -5.93 7.26
N VAL A 16 -4.63 -6.75 6.71
CA VAL A 16 -4.44 -6.82 5.27
C VAL A 16 -5.71 -7.47 4.72
N PRO A 17 -6.49 -6.79 3.87
CA PRO A 17 -7.69 -7.40 3.30
C PRO A 17 -7.26 -8.60 2.45
N ASP A 18 -8.04 -9.67 2.43
CA ASP A 18 -7.77 -10.87 1.61
C ASP A 18 -7.65 -10.53 0.11
N GLN A 19 -8.37 -9.49 -0.33
CA GLN A 19 -8.31 -8.98 -1.68
C GLN A 19 -8.40 -7.45 -1.69
N PHE A 20 -7.57 -6.81 -2.49
CA PHE A 20 -7.70 -5.37 -2.76
C PHE A 20 -8.72 -5.11 -3.87
N LYS A 21 -9.40 -3.98 -3.80
CA LYS A 21 -10.38 -3.55 -4.81
C LYS A 21 -9.80 -2.44 -5.69
N MET A 22 -10.35 -2.28 -6.88
CA MET A 22 -10.06 -1.12 -7.72
C MET A 22 -10.32 0.17 -6.92
N PHE A 23 -9.45 1.16 -7.08
CA PHE A 23 -9.41 2.43 -6.35
C PHE A 23 -9.03 2.36 -4.87
N ASP A 24 -8.63 1.19 -4.35
CA ASP A 24 -8.16 1.08 -2.97
C ASP A 24 -6.80 1.77 -2.77
N HIS A 25 -6.64 2.48 -1.66
CA HIS A 25 -5.42 3.21 -1.33
C HIS A 25 -4.43 2.28 -0.65
N VAL A 26 -3.38 1.94 -1.38
CA VAL A 26 -2.37 0.98 -0.95
C VAL A 26 -0.98 1.62 -0.93
N GLU A 27 -0.05 0.93 -0.29
CA GLU A 27 1.37 1.18 -0.48
C GLU A 27 1.97 -0.05 -1.17
N ALA A 28 2.64 0.15 -2.30
CA ALA A 28 3.30 -0.90 -3.05
C ALA A 28 4.81 -0.89 -2.81
N LEU A 29 5.41 -2.07 -2.72
CA LEU A 29 6.85 -2.22 -2.57
C LEU A 29 7.55 -1.98 -3.93
N TYR A 30 8.24 -0.85 -4.05
CA TYR A 30 8.96 -0.45 -5.25
C TYR A 30 10.36 0.08 -4.91
N LYS A 31 11.38 -0.40 -5.62
CA LYS A 31 12.81 -0.04 -5.40
C LYS A 31 13.27 -0.18 -3.92
N GLY A 32 12.79 -1.20 -3.22
CA GLY A 32 13.14 -1.46 -1.82
C GLY A 32 12.45 -0.55 -0.80
N GLY A 33 11.46 0.25 -1.22
CA GLY A 33 10.67 1.12 -0.36
C GLY A 33 9.18 1.01 -0.62
N TRP A 34 8.36 1.54 0.31
CA TRP A 34 6.90 1.52 0.18
C TRP A 34 6.38 2.83 -0.39
N TRP A 35 5.83 2.76 -1.59
CA TRP A 35 5.34 3.91 -2.34
C TRP A 35 3.83 3.97 -2.26
N LYS A 36 3.29 5.17 -2.04
CA LYS A 36 1.85 5.38 -2.05
C LYS A 36 1.34 5.17 -3.47
N GLY A 37 0.30 4.36 -3.58
CA GLY A 37 -0.39 4.12 -4.84
C GLY A 37 -1.87 3.86 -4.64
N VAL A 38 -2.56 3.69 -5.75
CA VAL A 38 -3.97 3.31 -5.80
C VAL A 38 -4.11 2.13 -6.73
N ILE A 39 -4.94 1.16 -6.38
CA ILE A 39 -5.22 0.02 -7.27
C ILE A 39 -5.92 0.56 -8.52
N ALA A 40 -5.26 0.50 -9.65
CA ALA A 40 -5.82 0.84 -10.95
C ALA A 40 -6.66 -0.30 -11.50
N GLU A 41 -6.22 -1.55 -11.30
CA GLU A 41 -6.90 -2.73 -11.82
C GLU A 41 -6.56 -3.96 -10.96
N VAL A 42 -7.53 -4.87 -10.81
CA VAL A 42 -7.34 -6.17 -10.17
C VAL A 42 -7.27 -7.21 -11.28
N LEU A 43 -6.12 -7.85 -11.45
CA LEU A 43 -5.94 -8.82 -12.53
C LEU A 43 -6.58 -10.16 -12.12
N PRO A 44 -7.23 -10.87 -13.06
CA PRO A 44 -7.91 -12.15 -12.77
C PRO A 44 -6.93 -13.33 -12.63
N ASP A 45 -5.68 -13.17 -13.09
CA ASP A 45 -4.68 -14.23 -13.19
C ASP A 45 -3.69 -14.13 -12.02
N ASP A 46 -3.86 -15.02 -11.02
CA ASP A 46 -3.15 -14.98 -9.73
C ASP A 46 -3.46 -13.66 -8.97
N PRO A 47 -3.24 -13.52 -7.64
CA PRO A 47 -3.58 -12.26 -6.94
C PRO A 47 -2.54 -11.17 -7.27
N LYS A 48 -2.58 -10.70 -8.52
CA LYS A 48 -1.83 -9.58 -9.07
C LYS A 48 -2.72 -8.36 -9.17
N TYR A 49 -2.10 -7.21 -8.95
CA TYR A 49 -2.76 -5.93 -8.91
C TYR A 49 -1.93 -4.93 -9.69
N LEU A 50 -2.59 -4.13 -10.50
CA LEU A 50 -1.99 -2.98 -11.15
C LEU A 50 -2.16 -1.78 -10.21
N VAL A 51 -1.05 -1.25 -9.71
CA VAL A 51 -1.04 -0.09 -8.83
C VAL A 51 -0.58 1.13 -9.61
N PHE A 52 -1.35 2.21 -9.56
CA PHE A 52 -0.92 3.52 -10.01
C PHE A 52 -0.20 4.23 -8.88
N LEU A 53 1.12 4.37 -9.01
CA LEU A 53 1.96 5.05 -8.05
C LEU A 53 1.80 6.57 -8.14
N ALA A 54 2.07 7.27 -7.04
CA ALA A 54 2.03 8.74 -7.01
C ALA A 54 3.03 9.42 -7.96
N ASN A 55 4.02 8.69 -8.49
CA ASN A 55 4.97 9.17 -9.50
C ASN A 55 4.46 8.98 -10.94
N HIS A 56 3.16 8.69 -11.11
CA HIS A 56 2.48 8.40 -12.39
C HIS A 56 2.95 7.14 -13.12
N GLU A 57 3.71 6.27 -12.44
CA GLU A 57 4.06 4.95 -12.98
C GLU A 57 3.00 3.91 -12.60
N LYS A 58 2.75 2.98 -13.51
CA LYS A 58 1.93 1.78 -13.25
C LYS A 58 2.87 0.66 -12.85
N LEU A 59 2.59 0.02 -11.72
CA LEU A 59 3.38 -1.09 -11.19
C LEU A 59 2.48 -2.31 -11.01
N GLU A 60 2.85 -3.41 -11.66
CA GLU A 60 2.21 -4.70 -11.44
C GLU A 60 2.87 -5.40 -10.25
N CYS A 61 2.09 -5.65 -9.21
CA CYS A 61 2.55 -6.22 -7.94
C CYS A 61 1.66 -7.38 -7.52
N LYS A 62 2.20 -8.32 -6.74
CA LYS A 62 1.39 -9.36 -6.10
C LYS A 62 0.74 -8.81 -4.83
N HIS A 63 -0.24 -9.54 -4.31
CA HIS A 63 -0.85 -9.23 -3.01
C HIS A 63 0.19 -9.01 -1.90
N SER A 64 1.23 -9.85 -1.85
CA SER A 64 2.29 -9.79 -0.83
C SER A 64 3.17 -8.53 -0.93
N ASP A 65 3.21 -7.89 -2.11
CA ASP A 65 3.95 -6.66 -2.36
C ASP A 65 3.10 -5.41 -2.09
N LEU A 66 1.86 -5.61 -1.64
CA LEU A 66 0.93 -4.56 -1.28
C LEU A 66 0.64 -4.57 0.21
N ARG A 67 0.42 -3.37 0.74
CA ARG A 67 -0.12 -3.19 2.07
C ARG A 67 -1.17 -2.10 2.07
N PRO A 68 -2.18 -2.18 2.94
CA PRO A 68 -3.13 -1.10 3.13
C PRO A 68 -2.40 0.17 3.58
N ARG A 69 -2.82 1.32 3.05
CA ARG A 69 -2.25 2.60 3.45
C ARG A 69 -2.49 2.81 4.95
N GLN A 70 -1.39 3.06 5.65
CA GLN A 70 -1.39 3.51 7.04
C GLN A 70 -2.07 4.89 7.15
N GLY A 71 -3.38 4.91 7.31
CA GLY A 71 -4.09 6.05 7.88
C GLY A 71 -3.78 6.10 9.37
N ARG A 72 -3.40 7.27 9.89
CA ARG A 72 -3.27 7.46 11.35
C ARG A 72 -4.63 7.17 11.99
N THR A 73 -4.86 5.97 12.48
CA THR A 73 -5.84 5.78 13.54
C THR A 73 -5.14 6.23 14.82
N LEU A 74 -5.32 7.50 15.16
CA LEU A 74 -5.17 7.95 16.54
C LEU A 74 -6.22 7.16 17.33
N MET A 75 -5.84 6.01 17.88
CA MET A 75 -6.49 5.56 19.10
C MET A 75 -5.82 6.38 20.20
N GLU A 76 -6.43 7.53 20.49
CA GLU A 76 -6.22 8.25 21.75
C GLU A 76 -6.33 7.25 22.91
N ASN A 77 -5.38 7.34 23.85
CA ASN A 77 -5.55 7.05 25.26
C ASN A 77 -4.53 7.89 26.04
#